data_AF-I1KDW8-F1
#
_entry.id   AF-I1KDW8-F1
#
_cell.length_a   1.000
_cell.length_b   1.000
_cell.length_c   1.000
_cell.angle_alpha   90.00
_cell.angle_beta   90.00
_cell.angle_gamma   90.00
#
_symmetry.space_group_name_H-M   'P 1'
#
loop_
_entity.id
_entity.type
_entity.pdbx_description
1 polymer ?
#
loop_
_entity_poly.entity_id
_entity_poly.type
_entity_poly.pdbx_seq_one_letter_code
_entity_poly.pdbx_strand_id
1 'polypeptide(L)'
;MAAWKKLAILGKGSYATVYLATVALPQECNEKVVAVKSSSPFSFSIASMQKEKRILDSFLGCKEILQCYFDQFTVERNYVTYNLFMECAPYGSLLGLVNKKGPISDSEVRVYTRMLLKGLSCIHRKGVVHCDLKPDNILLFPSSDDHARYQLKIADFGLSKTREDANAEYGKVKFRGTPFYMSPESIVGQIEPALDIWSLGCIVIEMITGFRAWKNLRTQKEIMFKLVVLQEAPEIPNGLSWDCKNF
;
A
#
# COMPACT_ATOMS: atom_id res chain seq x y z
N MET A 1 -21.08 1.00 -19.84
CA MET A 1 -20.04 1.85 -19.21
C MET A 1 -20.71 2.62 -18.10
N ALA A 2 -20.12 2.68 -16.90
CA ALA A 2 -20.72 3.41 -15.80
C ALA A 2 -20.43 4.91 -15.95
N ALA A 3 -21.46 5.75 -15.83
CA ALA A 3 -21.28 7.21 -15.80
C ALA A 3 -20.70 7.61 -14.44
N TRP A 4 -19.67 8.46 -14.45
CA TRP A 4 -19.00 8.88 -13.21
C TRP A 4 -18.52 10.32 -13.30
N LYS A 5 -18.38 10.96 -12.14
CA LYS A 5 -18.00 12.36 -12.02
C LYS A 5 -16.85 12.52 -11.03
N LYS A 6 -15.74 13.12 -11.49
CA LYS A 6 -14.62 13.51 -10.62
C LYS A 6 -15.06 14.61 -9.65
N LEU A 7 -14.75 14.43 -8.37
CA LEU A 7 -15.02 15.40 -7.31
C LEU A 7 -13.74 16.09 -6.82
N ALA A 8 -12.70 15.31 -6.50
CA ALA A 8 -11.43 15.83 -5.97
C ALA A 8 -10.26 14.89 -6.31
N ILE A 9 -9.04 15.39 -6.20
CA ILE A 9 -7.83 14.54 -6.26
C ILE A 9 -7.53 14.04 -4.85
N LEU A 10 -7.41 12.72 -4.68
CA LEU A 10 -7.00 12.08 -3.44
C LEU A 10 -5.47 11.90 -3.37
N GLY A 11 -4.83 11.66 -4.52
CA GLY A 11 -3.37 11.49 -4.58
C GLY A 11 -2.86 11.41 -6.01
N LYS A 12 -1.57 11.68 -6.20
CA LYS A 12 -0.89 11.63 -7.50
C LYS A 12 0.42 10.86 -7.37
N GLY A 13 0.54 9.76 -8.11
CA GLY A 13 1.76 8.97 -8.22
C GLY A 13 2.43 9.12 -9.57
N SER A 14 3.50 8.36 -9.80
CA SER A 14 4.25 8.37 -11.06
C SER A 14 3.46 7.81 -12.25
N TYR A 15 2.58 6.83 -12.00
CA TYR A 15 1.87 6.09 -13.04
C TYR A 15 0.38 6.44 -13.15
N ALA A 16 -0.20 7.01 -12.09
CA ALA A 16 -1.63 7.22 -11.98
C ALA A 16 -1.98 8.40 -11.06
N THR A 17 -3.17 8.95 -11.25
CA THR A 17 -3.80 9.89 -10.32
C THR A 17 -5.05 9.23 -9.73
N VAL A 18 -5.24 9.36 -8.42
CA VAL A 18 -6.40 8.84 -7.70
C VAL A 18 -7.37 10.00 -7.45
N TYR A 19 -8.62 9.82 -7.86
CA TYR A 19 -9.69 10.78 -7.72
C TYR A 19 -10.76 10.26 -6.75
N LEU A 20 -11.32 11.15 -5.96
CA LEU A 20 -12.64 10.96 -5.37
C LEU A 20 -13.68 11.17 -6.48
N ALA A 21 -14.63 10.26 -6.62
CA ALA A 21 -15.69 10.37 -7.62
C ALA A 21 -17.02 9.82 -7.13
N THR A 22 -18.11 10.24 -7.78
CA THR A 22 -19.38 9.50 -7.75
C THR A 22 -19.53 8.68 -9.02
N VAL A 23 -20.14 7.50 -8.90
CA VAL A 23 -20.47 6.63 -10.03
C VAL A 23 -21.91 6.18 -9.97
N ALA A 24 -22.61 6.28 -11.10
CA ALA A 24 -23.94 5.74 -11.30
C ALA A 24 -23.82 4.34 -11.93
N LEU A 25 -24.10 3.31 -11.14
CA LEU A 25 -24.13 1.93 -11.63
C LEU A 25 -25.50 1.62 -12.24
N PRO A 26 -25.59 0.96 -13.39
CA PRO A 26 -26.88 0.69 -14.06
C PRO A 26 -27.90 -0.09 -13.21
N GLN A 27 -27.42 -0.84 -12.20
CA GLN A 27 -28.23 -1.70 -11.34
C GLN A 27 -28.54 -1.05 -9.98
N GLU A 28 -28.02 0.14 -9.68
CA GLU A 28 -28.22 0.82 -8.40
C GLU A 28 -28.98 2.14 -8.61
N CYS A 29 -29.97 2.45 -7.76
CA CYS A 29 -30.71 3.71 -7.84
C CYS A 29 -29.88 4.94 -7.40
N ASN A 30 -28.85 4.74 -6.59
CA ASN A 30 -28.10 5.82 -5.96
C ASN A 30 -26.68 5.90 -6.52
N GLU A 31 -26.17 7.12 -6.64
CA GLU A 31 -24.75 7.34 -6.91
C GLU A 31 -23.90 6.82 -5.75
N LYS A 32 -22.85 6.07 -6.07
CA LYS A 32 -21.90 5.54 -5.10
C LYS A 32 -20.63 6.37 -5.09
N VAL A 33 -20.15 6.72 -3.89
CA VAL A 33 -18.83 7.37 -3.72
C VAL A 33 -17.73 6.32 -3.81
N VAL A 34 -16.74 6.58 -4.67
CA VAL A 34 -15.65 5.66 -5.00
C VAL A 34 -14.32 6.40 -5.13
N ALA A 35 -13.22 5.65 -4.99
CA ALA A 35 -11.91 6.10 -5.41
C ALA A 35 -11.63 5.58 -6.83
N VAL A 36 -11.21 6.45 -7.75
CA VAL A 36 -10.89 6.10 -9.13
C VAL A 36 -9.41 6.34 -9.38
N LYS A 37 -8.64 5.26 -9.58
CA LYS A 37 -7.23 5.36 -10.01
C LYS A 37 -7.20 5.40 -11.53
N SER A 38 -6.77 6.51 -12.10
CA SER A 38 -6.70 6.74 -13.56
C SER A 38 -5.26 6.76 -14.04
N SER A 39 -4.97 6.05 -15.12
CA SER A 39 -3.63 5.98 -15.71
C SER A 39 -3.18 7.33 -16.25
N SER A 40 -1.86 7.56 -16.22
CA SER A 40 -1.26 8.58 -17.09
C SER A 40 -1.45 8.19 -18.58
N PRO A 41 -1.33 9.12 -19.55
CA PRO A 41 -1.62 8.88 -20.97
C PRO A 41 -0.56 8.02 -21.68
N PHE A 42 0.29 7.33 -20.95
CA PHE A 42 1.34 6.47 -21.50
C PHE A 42 0.95 4.98 -21.47
N SER A 43 1.24 4.25 -22.55
CA SER A 43 0.88 2.83 -22.71
C SER A 43 1.43 1.93 -21.60
N PHE A 44 2.66 2.18 -21.12
CA PHE A 44 3.25 1.43 -20.02
C PHE A 44 2.48 1.59 -18.70
N SER A 45 1.84 2.76 -18.49
CA SER A 45 1.03 3.00 -17.29
C SER A 45 -0.27 2.22 -17.34
N ILE A 46 -0.89 2.11 -18.51
CA ILE A 46 -2.08 1.26 -18.73
C ILE A 46 -1.74 -0.21 -18.44
N ALA A 47 -0.66 -0.74 -19.04
CA ALA A 47 -0.26 -2.13 -18.84
C ALA A 47 0.05 -2.45 -17.37
N SER A 48 0.72 -1.52 -16.67
CA SER A 48 0.99 -1.64 -15.23
C SER A 48 -0.31 -1.69 -14.41
N MET A 49 -1.27 -0.81 -14.69
CA MET A 49 -2.56 -0.80 -13.98
C MET A 49 -3.44 -2.02 -14.30
N GLN A 50 -3.39 -2.56 -15.53
CA GLN A 50 -4.09 -3.81 -15.86
C GLN A 50 -3.48 -5.00 -15.11
N LYS A 51 -2.17 -5.00 -14.88
CA LYS A 51 -1.52 -5.98 -13.99
C LYS A 51 -2.02 -5.80 -12.55
N GLU A 52 -2.05 -4.57 -12.06
CA GLU A 52 -2.57 -4.25 -10.72
C GLU A 52 -4.01 -4.76 -10.53
N LYS A 53 -4.89 -4.54 -11.51
CA LYS A 53 -6.27 -5.06 -11.50
C LYS A 53 -6.32 -6.59 -11.35
N ARG A 54 -5.54 -7.32 -12.15
CA ARG A 54 -5.46 -8.79 -12.07
C ARG A 54 -4.99 -9.28 -10.70
N ILE A 55 -4.03 -8.58 -10.09
CA ILE A 55 -3.57 -8.87 -8.73
C ILE A 55 -4.69 -8.62 -7.72
N LEU A 56 -5.36 -7.47 -7.77
CA LEU A 56 -6.46 -7.12 -6.87
C LEU A 56 -7.62 -8.13 -6.96
N ASP A 57 -7.96 -8.59 -8.16
CA ASP A 57 -9.00 -9.60 -8.38
C ASP A 57 -8.68 -10.94 -7.70
N SER A 58 -7.39 -11.27 -7.55
CA SER A 58 -6.97 -12.49 -6.86
C SER A 58 -7.21 -12.46 -5.33
N PHE A 59 -7.53 -11.27 -4.80
CA PHE A 59 -7.77 -10.99 -3.37
C PHE A 59 -9.22 -10.67 -3.04
N LEU A 60 -10.16 -10.95 -3.96
CA LEU A 60 -11.59 -10.75 -3.72
C LEU A 60 -12.02 -11.44 -2.42
N GLY A 61 -12.64 -10.67 -1.52
CA GLY A 61 -13.12 -11.15 -0.22
C GLY A 61 -12.08 -11.12 0.91
N CYS A 62 -10.80 -10.80 0.65
CA CYS A 62 -9.82 -10.56 1.71
C CYS A 62 -10.09 -9.18 2.36
N LYS A 63 -10.65 -9.18 3.58
CA LYS A 63 -11.11 -7.96 4.26
C LYS A 63 -10.01 -6.94 4.60
N GLU A 64 -8.76 -7.39 4.70
CA GLU A 64 -7.58 -6.55 4.94
C GLU A 64 -6.89 -6.05 3.66
N ILE A 65 -7.53 -6.20 2.49
CA ILE A 65 -7.02 -5.72 1.19
C ILE A 65 -8.08 -4.85 0.52
N LEU A 66 -7.66 -3.73 -0.08
CA LEU A 66 -8.52 -2.83 -0.81
C LEU A 66 -9.23 -3.56 -1.96
N GLN A 67 -10.54 -3.41 -2.08
CA GLN A 67 -11.31 -4.05 -3.14
C GLN A 67 -11.46 -3.11 -4.34
N CYS A 68 -11.26 -3.66 -5.53
CA CYS A 68 -11.59 -3.01 -6.81
C CYS A 68 -12.91 -3.58 -7.32
N TYR A 69 -13.87 -2.72 -7.63
CA TYR A 69 -15.19 -3.10 -8.10
C TYR A 69 -15.16 -3.48 -9.58
N PHE A 70 -14.58 -2.64 -10.42
CA PHE A 70 -14.48 -2.82 -11.86
C PHE A 70 -13.46 -1.85 -12.46
N ASP A 71 -13.18 -2.03 -13.74
CA ASP A 71 -12.31 -1.18 -14.54
C ASP A 71 -13.01 -0.73 -15.82
N GLN A 72 -12.57 0.40 -16.39
CA GLN A 72 -13.03 0.83 -17.71
C GLN A 72 -12.01 1.72 -18.41
N PHE A 73 -12.04 1.65 -19.74
CA PHE A 73 -11.38 2.62 -20.60
C PHE A 73 -12.27 3.85 -20.80
N THR A 74 -11.67 5.04 -20.71
CA THR A 74 -12.30 6.31 -21.07
C THR A 74 -11.40 7.06 -22.06
N VAL A 75 -11.99 7.96 -22.84
CA VAL A 75 -11.23 8.90 -23.67
C VAL A 75 -11.37 10.29 -23.05
N GLU A 76 -10.27 10.83 -22.54
CA GLU A 76 -10.22 12.19 -21.99
C GLU A 76 -9.21 13.01 -22.80
N ARG A 77 -9.64 14.17 -23.35
CA ARG A 77 -8.77 15.08 -24.12
C ARG A 77 -7.98 14.39 -25.23
N ASN A 78 -8.60 13.45 -25.96
CA ASN A 78 -8.01 12.62 -27.02
C ASN A 78 -7.02 11.54 -26.55
N TYR A 79 -6.90 11.30 -25.24
CA TYR A 79 -6.08 10.23 -24.70
C TYR A 79 -6.94 9.10 -24.12
N VAL A 80 -6.58 7.87 -24.45
CA VAL A 80 -7.16 6.67 -23.82
C VAL A 80 -6.61 6.57 -22.41
N THR A 81 -7.50 6.51 -21.43
CA THR A 81 -7.20 6.37 -20.01
C THR A 81 -7.81 5.07 -19.48
N TYR A 82 -7.05 4.32 -18.70
CA TYR A 82 -7.54 3.14 -18.01
C TYR A 82 -7.83 3.48 -16.55
N ASN A 83 -9.00 3.09 -16.04
CA ASN A 83 -9.51 3.53 -14.75
C ASN A 83 -9.90 2.33 -13.89
N LEU A 84 -9.44 2.30 -12.64
CA LEU A 84 -9.84 1.31 -11.63
C LEU A 84 -10.78 1.97 -10.62
N PHE A 85 -11.98 1.41 -10.46
CA PHE A 85 -13.00 1.86 -9.52
C PHE A 85 -12.90 1.04 -8.25
N MET A 86 -12.60 1.68 -7.13
CA MET A 86 -12.22 1.03 -5.87
C MET A 86 -13.02 1.59 -4.69
N GLU A 87 -12.94 0.88 -3.58
CA GLU A 87 -13.45 1.40 -2.30
C GLU A 87 -12.80 2.75 -1.97
N CYS A 88 -13.62 3.71 -1.52
CA CYS A 88 -13.12 4.98 -1.03
C CYS A 88 -12.83 4.85 0.47
N ALA A 89 -11.61 5.14 0.90
CA ALA A 89 -11.23 5.16 2.31
C ALA A 89 -11.55 6.52 2.93
N PRO A 90 -12.65 6.66 3.70
CA PRO A 90 -13.11 7.97 4.17
C PRO A 90 -12.18 8.58 5.23
N TYR A 91 -11.33 7.78 5.87
CA TYR A 91 -10.41 8.22 6.92
C TYR A 91 -8.95 8.34 6.46
N GLY A 92 -8.70 8.26 5.14
CA GLY A 92 -7.37 8.45 4.56
C GLY A 92 -6.43 7.26 4.75
N SER A 93 -5.13 7.54 4.90
CA SER A 93 -4.04 6.57 5.05
C SER A 93 -3.47 6.53 6.47
N LEU A 94 -2.80 5.43 6.83
CA LEU A 94 -2.19 5.25 8.15
C LEU A 94 -1.13 6.31 8.40
N LEU A 95 -0.42 6.73 7.34
CA LEU A 95 0.47 7.90 7.39
C LEU A 95 -0.27 9.16 7.87
N GLY A 96 -1.46 9.43 7.31
CA GLY A 96 -2.30 10.54 7.72
C GLY A 96 -2.74 10.43 9.18
N LEU A 97 -3.09 9.23 9.64
CA LEU A 97 -3.44 8.98 11.05
C LEU A 97 -2.27 9.26 11.98
N VAL A 98 -1.09 8.68 11.69
CA VAL A 98 0.12 8.85 12.51
C VAL A 98 0.57 10.31 12.54
N ASN A 99 0.57 11.00 11.40
CA ASN A 99 0.91 12.43 11.35
C ASN A 99 -0.04 13.31 12.16
N LYS A 100 -1.34 12.96 12.21
CA LYS A 100 -2.35 13.74 12.92
C LYS A 100 -2.39 13.44 14.43
N LYS A 101 -2.28 12.17 14.81
CA LYS A 101 -2.43 11.70 16.21
C LYS A 101 -1.08 11.63 16.94
N GLY A 102 0.02 11.45 16.21
CA GLY A 102 1.29 11.01 16.77
C GLY A 102 1.25 9.52 17.12
N PRO A 103 1.88 9.09 18.23
CA PRO A 103 1.85 7.72 18.72
C PRO A 103 0.46 7.10 18.78
N ILE A 104 0.34 5.87 18.28
CA ILE A 104 -0.83 5.00 18.42
C ILE A 104 -0.65 4.14 19.67
N SER A 105 -1.75 3.88 20.38
CA SER A 105 -1.69 3.08 21.61
C SER A 105 -1.26 1.63 21.33
N ASP A 106 -0.54 1.00 22.26
CA ASP A 106 -0.02 -0.36 22.11
C ASP A 106 -1.13 -1.39 21.81
N SER A 107 -2.32 -1.23 22.40
CA SER A 107 -3.48 -2.08 22.10
C SER A 107 -3.97 -1.92 20.65
N GLU A 108 -4.13 -0.69 20.17
CA GLU A 108 -4.49 -0.41 18.77
C GLU A 108 -3.40 -0.94 17.81
N VAL A 109 -2.11 -0.75 18.14
CA VAL A 109 -0.99 -1.26 17.34
C VAL A 109 -1.07 -2.78 17.22
N ARG A 110 -1.28 -3.52 18.31
CA ARG A 110 -1.44 -4.99 18.26
C ARG A 110 -2.57 -5.43 17.33
N VAL A 111 -3.70 -4.73 17.37
CA VAL A 111 -4.85 -5.04 16.51
C VAL A 111 -4.53 -4.71 15.04
N TYR A 112 -3.97 -3.53 14.76
CA TYR A 112 -3.57 -3.13 13.40
C TYR A 112 -2.50 -4.03 12.81
N THR A 113 -1.46 -4.39 13.56
CA THR A 113 -0.43 -5.34 13.11
C THR A 113 -1.04 -6.69 12.75
N ARG A 114 -1.97 -7.21 13.57
CA ARG A 114 -2.68 -8.46 13.27
C ARG A 114 -3.48 -8.37 11.97
N MET A 115 -4.11 -7.24 11.67
CA MET A 115 -4.84 -7.04 10.42
C MET A 115 -3.89 -7.03 9.22
N LEU A 116 -2.80 -6.28 9.32
CA LEU A 116 -1.79 -6.21 8.26
C LEU A 116 -1.17 -7.60 7.99
N LEU A 117 -0.89 -8.38 9.03
CA LEU A 117 -0.41 -9.77 8.89
C LEU A 117 -1.42 -10.68 8.20
N LYS A 118 -2.72 -10.53 8.47
CA LYS A 118 -3.77 -11.27 7.74
C LYS A 118 -3.79 -10.89 6.26
N GLY A 119 -3.68 -9.59 5.95
CA GLY A 119 -3.56 -9.09 4.58
C GLY A 119 -2.33 -9.66 3.87
N LEU A 120 -1.15 -9.56 4.48
CA LEU A 120 0.09 -10.11 3.95
C LEU A 120 0.02 -11.63 3.77
N SER A 121 -0.60 -12.36 4.70
CA SER A 121 -0.82 -13.80 4.55
C SER A 121 -1.70 -14.14 3.33
N CYS A 122 -2.73 -13.33 3.03
CA CYS A 122 -3.53 -13.48 1.80
C CYS A 122 -2.67 -13.21 0.55
N ILE A 123 -1.89 -12.12 0.56
CA ILE A 123 -0.99 -11.70 -0.54
C ILE A 123 0.06 -12.78 -0.85
N HIS A 124 0.84 -13.19 0.16
CA HIS A 124 1.95 -14.13 -0.01
C HIS A 124 1.49 -15.54 -0.39
N ARG A 125 0.34 -15.98 0.10
CA ARG A 125 -0.26 -17.29 -0.25
C ARG A 125 -0.65 -17.38 -1.72
N LYS A 126 -0.95 -16.26 -2.36
CA LYS A 126 -1.21 -16.16 -3.81
C LYS A 126 0.08 -16.01 -4.63
N GLY A 127 1.25 -16.07 -4.00
CA GLY A 127 2.54 -15.91 -4.69
C GLY A 127 2.80 -14.48 -5.13
N VAL A 128 2.21 -13.49 -4.46
CA VAL A 128 2.46 -12.07 -4.69
C VAL A 128 3.31 -11.53 -3.54
N VAL A 129 4.21 -10.60 -3.84
CA VAL A 129 4.93 -9.76 -2.88
C VAL A 129 4.51 -8.31 -3.15
N HIS A 130 4.16 -7.55 -2.11
CA HIS A 130 3.63 -6.20 -2.26
C HIS A 130 4.68 -5.22 -2.77
N CYS A 131 5.91 -5.29 -2.24
CA CYS A 131 7.11 -4.53 -2.65
C CYS A 131 7.11 -3.01 -2.39
N ASP A 132 5.99 -2.41 -2.00
CA ASP A 132 5.93 -0.99 -1.56
C ASP A 132 5.00 -0.82 -0.36
N LEU A 133 5.08 -1.73 0.62
CA LEU A 133 4.28 -1.63 1.83
C LEU A 133 4.79 -0.44 2.67
N LYS A 134 3.91 0.52 2.95
CA LYS A 134 4.21 1.73 3.73
C LYS A 134 2.92 2.29 4.34
N PRO A 135 2.98 3.16 5.35
CA PRO A 135 1.78 3.70 6.01
C PRO A 135 0.85 4.44 5.04
N ASP A 136 1.37 5.01 3.95
CA ASP A 136 0.55 5.71 2.96
C ASP A 136 -0.29 4.74 2.10
N ASN A 137 0.18 3.50 1.94
CA ASN A 137 -0.48 2.43 1.19
C ASN A 137 -1.37 1.56 2.11
N ILE A 138 -1.61 1.99 3.34
CA ILE A 138 -2.53 1.34 4.29
C ILE A 138 -3.68 2.30 4.54
N LEU A 139 -4.88 1.93 4.10
CA LEU A 139 -6.06 2.79 4.11
C LEU A 139 -7.00 2.47 5.28
N LEU A 140 -7.70 3.48 5.76
CA LEU A 140 -8.56 3.40 6.95
C LEU A 140 -10.04 3.44 6.58
N PHE A 141 -10.76 2.41 7.01
CA PHE A 141 -12.18 2.22 6.82
C PHE A 141 -12.93 2.19 8.15
N PRO A 142 -14.27 2.39 8.14
CA PRO A 142 -15.09 2.14 9.32
C PRO A 142 -14.86 0.73 9.86
N SER A 143 -14.62 0.64 11.17
CA SER A 143 -14.47 -0.64 11.87
C SER A 143 -15.83 -1.15 12.35
N SER A 144 -15.99 -2.46 12.38
CA SER A 144 -17.05 -3.17 13.12
C SER A 144 -16.52 -3.90 14.36
N ASP A 145 -15.22 -3.81 14.62
CA ASP A 145 -14.54 -4.40 15.78
C ASP A 145 -14.41 -3.32 16.86
N ASP A 146 -15.04 -3.54 18.03
CA ASP A 146 -15.01 -2.62 19.17
C ASP A 146 -13.59 -2.37 19.72
N HIS A 147 -12.63 -3.24 19.40
CA HIS A 147 -11.22 -3.08 19.78
C HIS A 147 -10.39 -2.31 18.76
N ALA A 148 -10.95 -1.94 17.61
CA ALA A 148 -10.26 -1.22 16.56
C ALA A 148 -11.04 0.01 16.14
N ARG A 149 -10.44 1.20 16.22
CA ARG A 149 -11.08 2.42 15.70
C ARG A 149 -11.29 2.35 14.19
N TYR A 150 -10.41 1.66 13.46
CA TYR A 150 -10.44 1.58 12.00
C TYR A 150 -10.21 0.16 11.50
N GLN A 151 -10.87 -0.20 10.40
CA GLN A 151 -10.51 -1.34 9.58
C GLN A 151 -9.39 -0.94 8.63
N LEU A 152 -8.20 -1.53 8.78
CA LEU A 152 -7.08 -1.30 7.86
C LEU A 152 -7.21 -2.19 6.61
N LYS A 153 -6.88 -1.61 5.45
CA LYS A 153 -6.76 -2.34 4.18
C LYS A 153 -5.48 -1.97 3.46
N ILE A 154 -4.73 -2.97 3.00
CA ILE A 154 -3.53 -2.79 2.16
C ILE A 154 -3.98 -2.39 0.75
N ALA A 155 -3.34 -1.37 0.19
CA ALA A 155 -3.65 -0.76 -1.10
C ALA A 155 -2.39 -0.51 -1.94
N ASP A 156 -2.60 -0.12 -3.20
CA ASP A 156 -1.56 0.20 -4.19
C ASP A 156 -0.60 -0.95 -4.54
N PHE A 157 -1.08 -1.84 -5.42
CA PHE A 157 -0.33 -3.00 -5.90
C PHE A 157 0.45 -2.70 -7.19
N GLY A 158 0.65 -1.41 -7.51
CA GLY A 158 1.29 -0.99 -8.77
C GLY A 158 2.75 -1.43 -8.90
N LEU A 159 3.45 -1.66 -7.78
CA LEU A 159 4.84 -2.17 -7.75
C LEU A 159 4.94 -3.67 -7.44
N SER A 160 3.81 -4.33 -7.15
CA SER A 160 3.80 -5.71 -6.70
C SER A 160 4.31 -6.70 -7.75
N LYS A 161 4.81 -7.82 -7.25
CA LYS A 161 5.49 -8.85 -8.04
C LYS A 161 4.86 -10.20 -7.79
N THR A 162 4.57 -10.92 -8.86
CA THR A 162 4.24 -12.33 -8.79
C THR A 162 5.52 -13.15 -8.81
N ARG A 163 5.43 -14.45 -8.50
CA ARG A 163 6.55 -15.39 -8.63
C ARG A 163 7.16 -15.38 -10.05
N GLU A 164 6.34 -15.24 -11.09
CA GLU A 164 6.83 -15.14 -12.47
C GLU A 164 7.65 -13.86 -12.70
N ASP A 165 7.20 -12.72 -12.16
CA ASP A 165 7.96 -11.46 -12.25
C ASP A 165 9.30 -11.54 -11.51
N ALA A 166 9.29 -12.12 -10.31
CA ALA A 166 10.48 -12.24 -9.46
C ALA A 166 11.58 -13.04 -10.19
N ASN A 167 11.22 -14.16 -10.81
CA ASN A 167 12.14 -14.98 -11.59
C ASN A 167 12.69 -14.24 -12.82
N ALA A 168 11.85 -13.49 -13.54
CA ALA A 168 12.26 -12.74 -14.73
C ALA A 168 13.16 -11.52 -14.40
N GLU A 169 13.13 -11.06 -13.16
CA GLU A 169 13.85 -9.87 -12.70
C GLU A 169 14.99 -10.18 -11.72
N TYR A 170 15.23 -11.45 -11.39
CA TYR A 170 16.30 -11.85 -10.48
C TYR A 170 17.65 -11.24 -10.87
N GLY A 171 18.32 -10.60 -9.89
CA GLY A 171 19.61 -9.93 -10.07
C GLY A 171 19.57 -8.58 -10.80
N LYS A 172 18.41 -8.11 -11.28
CA LYS A 172 18.27 -6.77 -11.84
C LYS A 172 18.12 -5.77 -10.69
N VAL A 173 19.18 -4.99 -10.43
CA VAL A 173 19.10 -3.88 -9.46
C VAL A 173 18.11 -2.85 -10.00
N LYS A 174 16.93 -2.80 -9.40
CA LYS A 174 15.95 -1.74 -9.59
C LYS A 174 15.56 -1.23 -8.22
N PHE A 175 16.00 -0.03 -7.88
CA PHE A 175 15.50 0.70 -6.72
C PHE A 175 13.99 0.84 -6.86
N ARG A 176 13.23 0.10 -6.04
CA ARG A 176 11.78 0.04 -6.08
C ARG A 176 11.23 0.18 -4.68
N GLY A 177 10.12 0.90 -4.59
CA GLY A 177 9.45 1.20 -3.33
C GLY A 177 9.99 2.44 -2.66
N THR A 178 9.65 2.58 -1.39
CA THR A 178 9.97 3.76 -0.59
C THR A 178 11.16 3.45 0.33
N PRO A 179 12.34 4.11 0.17
CA PRO A 179 13.59 3.71 0.83
C PRO A 179 13.51 3.53 2.34
N PHE A 180 12.66 4.31 3.02
CA PHE A 180 12.45 4.23 4.46
C PHE A 180 11.84 2.92 4.96
N TYR A 181 11.33 2.06 4.08
CA TYR A 181 10.72 0.77 4.42
C TYR A 181 11.34 -0.40 3.64
N MET A 182 12.43 -0.14 2.90
CA MET A 182 13.14 -1.18 2.14
C MET A 182 13.97 -2.07 3.06
N SER A 183 13.96 -3.37 2.77
CA SER A 183 14.87 -4.34 3.37
C SER A 183 16.22 -4.38 2.65
N PRO A 184 17.31 -4.82 3.31
CA PRO A 184 18.63 -4.94 2.67
C PRO A 184 18.58 -5.78 1.37
N GLU A 185 17.87 -6.90 1.40
CA GLU A 185 17.77 -7.84 0.28
C GLU A 185 16.98 -7.27 -0.92
N SER A 186 16.03 -6.37 -0.67
CA SER A 186 15.28 -5.70 -1.74
C SER A 186 16.19 -4.81 -2.62
N ILE A 187 17.27 -4.27 -2.05
CA ILE A 187 18.21 -3.39 -2.75
C ILE A 187 19.06 -4.19 -3.74
N VAL A 188 19.42 -5.43 -3.41
CA VAL A 188 20.17 -6.34 -4.29
C VAL A 188 19.26 -7.10 -5.28
N GLY A 189 17.96 -6.76 -5.31
CA GLY A 189 16.99 -7.30 -6.25
C GLY A 189 16.38 -8.64 -5.87
N GLN A 190 16.50 -9.08 -4.61
CA GLN A 190 15.76 -10.23 -4.11
C GLN A 190 14.31 -9.81 -3.82
N ILE A 191 13.36 -10.58 -4.35
CA ILE A 191 11.93 -10.33 -4.18
C ILE A 191 11.34 -11.56 -3.49
N GLU A 192 11.22 -11.48 -2.17
CA GLU A 192 10.68 -12.54 -1.33
C GLU A 192 9.61 -11.97 -0.38
N PRO A 193 8.67 -12.79 0.12
CA PRO A 193 7.67 -12.38 1.11
C PRO A 193 8.24 -11.67 2.34
N ALA A 194 9.46 -12.02 2.75
CA ALA A 194 10.16 -11.43 3.89
C ALA A 194 10.37 -9.90 3.74
N LEU A 195 10.46 -9.39 2.51
CA LEU A 195 10.55 -7.96 2.22
C LEU A 195 9.37 -7.19 2.85
N ASP A 196 8.15 -7.67 2.64
CA ASP A 196 6.97 -6.99 3.15
C ASP A 196 6.89 -7.07 4.69
N ILE A 197 7.47 -8.12 5.29
CA ILE A 197 7.55 -8.28 6.76
C ILE A 197 8.53 -7.26 7.35
N TRP A 198 9.68 -7.03 6.70
CA TRP A 198 10.58 -5.94 7.07
C TRP A 198 9.88 -4.59 7.01
N SER A 199 9.19 -4.30 5.91
CA SER A 199 8.43 -3.06 5.75
C SER A 199 7.37 -2.91 6.85
N LEU A 200 6.68 -4.00 7.22
CA LEU A 200 5.74 -4.01 8.33
C LEU A 200 6.42 -3.69 9.67
N GLY A 201 7.61 -4.22 9.95
CA GLY A 201 8.39 -3.88 11.15
C GLY A 201 8.67 -2.38 11.26
N CYS A 202 9.08 -1.74 10.16
CA CYS A 202 9.24 -0.28 10.12
C CYS A 202 7.93 0.47 10.40
N ILE A 203 6.80 -0.03 9.87
CA ILE A 203 5.47 0.57 10.09
C ILE A 203 5.04 0.43 11.56
N VAL A 204 5.32 -0.70 12.21
CA VAL A 204 5.03 -0.91 13.63
C VAL A 204 5.79 0.08 14.50
N ILE A 205 7.10 0.28 14.23
CA ILE A 205 7.91 1.30 14.93
C ILE A 205 7.30 2.70 14.73
N GLU A 206 6.86 3.02 13.51
CA GLU A 206 6.26 4.31 13.19
C GLU A 206 4.91 4.54 13.88
N MET A 207 4.06 3.52 13.96
CA MET A 207 2.81 3.61 14.70
C MET A 207 3.05 3.87 16.19
N ILE A 208 4.03 3.19 16.80
CA ILE A 208 4.26 3.30 18.25
C ILE A 208 4.95 4.62 18.62
N THR A 209 5.90 5.07 17.81
CA THR A 209 6.70 6.26 18.13
C THR A 209 6.11 7.55 17.57
N GLY A 210 5.26 7.48 16.55
CA GLY A 210 4.81 8.63 15.78
C GLY A 210 5.86 9.15 14.79
N PHE A 211 7.01 8.47 14.66
CA PHE A 211 8.12 8.87 13.79
C PHE A 211 8.59 7.71 12.94
N ARG A 212 9.12 7.99 11.74
CA ARG A 212 9.73 6.95 10.90
C ARG A 212 10.81 6.17 11.65
N ALA A 213 10.89 4.87 11.38
CA ALA A 213 11.85 3.96 12.00
C ALA A 213 13.31 4.43 11.84
N TRP A 214 13.67 4.89 10.64
CA TRP A 214 14.95 5.54 10.38
C TRP A 214 14.95 7.00 10.84
N LYS A 215 15.21 7.21 12.14
CA LYS A 215 15.33 8.55 12.73
C LYS A 215 16.53 9.31 12.15
N ASN A 216 16.39 10.63 12.00
CA ASN A 216 17.45 11.56 11.57
C ASN A 216 18.04 11.33 10.17
N LEU A 217 17.64 10.29 9.43
CA LEU A 217 18.04 10.10 8.04
C LEU A 217 17.12 10.88 7.12
N ARG A 218 17.71 11.56 6.14
CA ARG A 218 16.99 12.47 5.23
C ARG A 218 17.02 11.98 3.80
N THR A 219 18.07 11.27 3.42
CA THR A 219 18.32 10.91 2.02
C THR A 219 18.23 9.41 1.80
N GLN A 220 17.85 9.04 0.58
CA GLN A 220 17.87 7.64 0.14
C GLN A 220 19.28 7.05 0.24
N LYS A 221 20.32 7.86 -0.05
CA LYS A 221 21.72 7.44 0.01
C LYS A 221 22.16 7.03 1.41
N GLU A 222 21.75 7.76 2.44
CA GLU A 222 22.07 7.42 3.84
C GLU A 222 21.45 6.08 4.24
N ILE A 223 20.19 5.85 3.86
CA ILE A 223 19.48 4.61 4.16
C ILE A 223 20.12 3.42 3.44
N MET A 224 20.41 3.57 2.14
CA MET A 224 21.10 2.54 1.36
C MET A 224 22.48 2.21 1.91
N PHE A 225 23.24 3.23 2.33
CA PHE A 225 24.55 3.02 2.95
C PHE A 225 24.44 2.22 4.25
N LYS A 226 23.49 2.56 5.13
CA LYS A 226 23.24 1.79 6.36
C LYS A 226 22.83 0.35 6.09
N LEU A 227 21.89 0.13 5.17
CA LEU A 227 21.35 -1.20 4.87
C LEU A 227 22.38 -2.11 4.17
N VAL A 228 23.10 -1.60 3.17
CA VAL A 228 23.96 -2.42 2.30
C VAL A 228 25.41 -2.47 2.78
N VAL A 229 25.94 -1.33 3.22
CA VAL A 229 27.36 -1.22 3.61
C VAL A 229 27.55 -1.53 5.10
N LEU A 230 26.72 -0.95 5.97
CA LEU A 230 26.82 -1.17 7.42
C LEU A 230 26.02 -2.38 7.91
N GLN A 231 25.09 -2.90 7.09
CA GLN A 231 24.16 -3.97 7.45
C GLN A 231 23.37 -3.68 8.74
N GLU A 232 23.02 -2.41 8.94
CA GLU A 232 22.25 -1.96 10.09
C GLU A 232 20.75 -2.05 9.81
N ALA A 233 19.98 -2.32 10.87
CA ALA A 233 18.52 -2.20 10.89
C ALA A 233 18.10 -0.94 11.66
N PRO A 234 16.85 -0.45 11.51
CA PRO A 234 16.33 0.62 12.37
C PRO A 234 16.42 0.24 13.84
N GLU A 235 16.74 1.21 14.70
CA GLU A 235 16.79 0.99 16.14
C GLU A 235 15.39 0.67 16.68
N ILE A 236 15.29 -0.41 17.46
CA ILE A 236 14.07 -0.75 18.19
C ILE A 236 13.92 0.22 19.37
N PRO A 237 12.84 1.03 19.44
CA PRO A 237 12.66 2.00 20.52
C PRO A 237 12.69 1.38 21.93
N ASN A 238 13.27 2.12 22.88
CA ASN A 238 13.18 1.80 24.30
C ASN A 238 11.74 1.98 24.81
N GLY A 239 11.31 1.12 25.74
CA GLY A 239 9.95 1.14 26.31
C GLY A 239 8.91 0.32 25.58
N LEU A 240 9.24 -0.31 24.45
CA LEU A 240 8.34 -1.28 23.81
C LEU A 240 8.11 -2.51 24.68
N SER A 241 6.89 -3.06 24.62
CA SER A 241 6.56 -4.35 25.21
C SER A 241 7.47 -5.45 24.68
N TRP A 242 7.73 -6.48 25.47
CA TRP A 242 8.57 -7.61 25.05
C TRP A 242 8.01 -8.29 23.80
N ASP A 243 6.68 -8.49 23.74
CA ASP A 243 6.00 -9.05 22.57
C ASP A 243 6.28 -8.23 21.30
N CYS A 244 6.31 -6.90 21.40
CA CYS A 244 6.61 -6.04 20.26
C CYS A 244 8.09 -6.08 19.86
N LYS A 245 9.01 -6.28 20.81
CA LYS A 245 10.45 -6.41 20.51
C LYS A 245 10.82 -7.78 19.94
N ASN A 246 10.05 -8.81 20.29
CA ASN A 246 10.27 -10.19 19.90
C ASN A 246 9.54 -10.57 18.59
N PHE A 247 8.56 -9.76 18.17
CA PHE A 247 7.92 -9.84 16.86
C PHE A 247 8.87 -9.44 15.74
#